data_AF-A0A5C6Y026-F1
#
_entry.id   AF-A0A5C6Y026-F1
#
_cell.length_a   1.000
_cell.length_b   1.000
_cell.length_c   1.000
_cell.angle_alpha   90.00
_cell.angle_beta   90.00
_cell.angle_gamma   90.00
#
_symmetry.space_group_name_H-M   'P 1'
#
loop_
_entity.id
_entity.type
_entity.pdbx_description
1 polymer ?
#
loop_
_entity_poly.entity_id
_entity_poly.type
_entity_poly.pdbx_seq_one_letter_code
_entity_poly.pdbx_strand_id
1 'polypeptide(L)'
;MKLIEYSTQWAKGEMFEGMCIAVLGILTLICTVLIWKYGTTVNARALVIPTLVIGLLFTAMGSFMVYSNNNRIAEFETAYQANPTEFTQAEKTRVEGFQFMYPTTLAIISVCFLVAVLAFVFSKNPNFHAIGIVLSVFGVALIIIDYFSKERGQIYYEHIKNYL
;
A
#
# COMPACT_ATOMS: atom_id res chain seq x y z
N MET A 1 27.95 -3.47 -8.61
CA MET A 1 27.78 -2.27 -7.76
C MET A 1 26.63 -1.38 -8.21
N LYS A 2 26.58 -0.87 -9.46
CA LYS A 2 25.44 -0.03 -9.91
C LYS A 2 24.07 -0.70 -9.81
N LEU A 3 23.95 -1.99 -10.16
CA LEU A 3 22.69 -2.71 -10.02
C LEU A 3 22.23 -2.80 -8.56
N ILE A 4 23.12 -3.17 -7.62
CA ILE A 4 22.84 -3.20 -6.17
C ILE A 4 22.37 -1.83 -5.67
N GLU A 5 22.99 -0.75 -6.15
CA GLU A 5 22.58 0.60 -5.82
C GLU A 5 21.14 0.88 -6.28
N TYR A 6 20.80 0.55 -7.54
CA TYR A 6 19.44 0.68 -8.05
C TYR A 6 18.43 -0.21 -7.30
N SER A 7 18.79 -1.46 -6.97
CA SER A 7 17.96 -2.38 -6.18
C SER A 7 17.69 -1.82 -4.79
N THR A 8 18.72 -1.23 -4.18
CA THR A 8 18.63 -0.59 -2.87
C THR A 8 17.75 0.65 -2.91
N GLN A 9 17.87 1.47 -3.96
CA GLN A 9 17.03 2.65 -4.16
C GLN A 9 15.56 2.26 -4.35
N TRP A 10 15.26 1.23 -5.15
CA TRP A 10 13.92 0.68 -5.26
C TRP A 10 13.39 0.25 -3.90
N ALA A 11 14.15 -0.58 -3.17
CA ALA A 11 13.71 -1.15 -1.90
C ALA A 11 13.46 -0.05 -0.85
N LYS A 12 14.29 0.99 -0.82
CA LYS A 12 14.05 2.18 0.01
C LYS A 12 12.79 2.93 -0.39
N GLY A 13 12.47 3.00 -1.68
CA GLY A 13 11.20 3.55 -2.17
C GLY A 13 9.98 2.74 -1.70
N GLU A 14 10.07 1.41 -1.74
CA GLU A 14 9.04 0.53 -1.17
C GLU A 14 8.94 0.70 0.37
N MET A 15 10.06 0.90 1.06
CA MET A 15 10.01 1.23 2.50
C MET A 15 9.30 2.56 2.76
N PHE A 16 9.54 3.57 1.94
CA PHE A 16 8.86 4.86 2.05
C PHE A 16 7.35 4.72 1.89
N GLU A 17 6.89 3.95 0.90
CA GLU A 17 5.47 3.59 0.74
C GLU A 17 4.91 2.91 1.99
N GLY A 18 5.62 1.88 2.49
CA GLY A 18 5.23 1.18 3.71
C GLY A 18 5.12 2.12 4.91
N MET A 19 6.04 3.08 5.04
CA MET A 19 6.00 4.11 6.08
C MET A 19 4.78 5.02 5.92
N CYS A 20 4.47 5.51 4.71
CA CYS A 20 3.27 6.31 4.45
C CYS A 20 1.99 5.55 4.84
N ILE A 21 1.89 4.28 4.44
CA ILE A 21 0.74 3.42 4.76
C ILE A 21 0.63 3.19 6.27
N ALA A 22 1.76 2.90 6.95
CA ALA A 22 1.77 2.68 8.39
C ALA A 22 1.35 3.95 9.17
N VAL A 23 1.88 5.12 8.79
CA VAL A 23 1.51 6.40 9.40
C VAL A 23 0.02 6.68 9.20
N LEU A 24 -0.50 6.48 7.98
CA LEU A 24 -1.94 6.62 7.72
C LEU A 24 -2.77 5.66 8.59
N GLY A 25 -2.32 4.43 8.76
CA GLY A 25 -2.95 3.45 9.64
C GLY A 25 -3.01 3.91 11.10
N ILE A 26 -1.87 4.35 11.65
CA ILE A 26 -1.79 4.86 13.04
C ILE A 26 -2.68 6.08 13.24
N LEU A 27 -2.66 7.04 12.31
CA LEU A 27 -3.54 8.21 12.36
C LEU A 27 -5.02 7.80 12.32
N THR A 28 -5.36 6.79 11.52
CA THR A 28 -6.72 6.26 11.45
C THR A 28 -7.14 5.59 12.76
N LEU A 29 -6.23 4.89 13.44
CA LEU A 29 -6.48 4.32 14.78
C LEU A 29 -6.69 5.41 15.84
N ILE A 30 -5.92 6.50 15.79
CA ILE A 30 -6.13 7.66 16.66
C ILE A 30 -7.52 8.26 16.42
N CYS A 31 -7.90 8.47 15.15
CA CYS A 31 -9.25 8.93 14.80
C CYS A 31 -10.33 7.98 15.29
N THR A 32 -10.12 6.66 15.20
CA THR A 32 -11.03 5.64 15.72
C THR A 32 -11.27 5.81 17.22
N VAL A 33 -10.21 6.01 18.01
CA VAL A 33 -10.32 6.23 19.46
C VAL A 33 -11.05 7.54 19.76
N LEU A 34 -10.78 8.61 19.00
CA LEU A 34 -11.47 9.89 19.16
C LEU A 34 -12.97 9.78 18.84
N ILE A 35 -13.32 9.11 17.74
CA ILE A 35 -14.73 8.86 17.35
C ILE A 35 -15.42 8.01 18.41
N TRP A 36 -14.76 6.96 18.91
CA TRP A 36 -15.33 6.12 19.96
C TRP A 36 -15.60 6.89 21.26
N LYS A 37 -14.66 7.76 21.67
CA LYS A 37 -14.76 8.52 22.92
C LYS A 37 -15.73 9.69 22.85
N TYR A 38 -15.74 10.42 21.73
CA TYR A 38 -16.49 11.69 21.60
C TYR A 38 -17.68 11.60 20.64
N GLY A 39 -17.84 10.51 19.90
CA GLY A 39 -18.95 10.28 18.97
C GLY A 39 -20.27 9.95 19.68
N THR A 40 -21.16 10.94 19.73
CA THR A 40 -22.48 10.81 20.38
C THR A 40 -23.58 10.37 19.43
N THR A 41 -23.45 10.63 18.12
CA THR A 41 -24.47 10.34 17.12
C THR A 41 -24.38 8.91 16.59
N VAL A 42 -25.49 8.39 16.05
CA VAL A 42 -25.54 7.05 15.43
C VAL A 42 -24.53 6.92 14.29
N ASN A 43 -24.43 7.96 13.44
CA ASN A 43 -23.50 7.98 12.31
C ASN A 43 -22.03 7.98 12.76
N ALA A 44 -21.71 8.73 13.81
CA ALA A 44 -20.34 8.73 14.35
C ALA A 44 -19.98 7.35 14.90
N ARG A 45 -20.86 6.73 15.69
CA ARG A 45 -20.60 5.40 16.26
C ARG A 45 -20.48 4.31 15.19
N ALA A 46 -21.20 4.42 14.08
CA ALA A 46 -21.11 3.48 12.95
C ALA A 46 -19.71 3.45 12.31
N LEU A 47 -18.93 4.52 12.40
CA LEU A 47 -17.57 4.59 11.85
C LEU A 47 -16.53 3.79 12.65
N VAL A 48 -16.75 3.56 13.95
CA VAL A 48 -15.73 3.01 14.86
C VAL A 48 -15.18 1.67 14.37
N ILE A 49 -16.05 0.71 14.02
CA ILE A 49 -15.59 -0.63 13.61
C ILE A 49 -14.89 -0.57 12.24
N PRO A 50 -15.47 0.02 11.18
CA PRO A 50 -14.80 0.15 9.89
C PRO A 50 -13.44 0.87 9.98
N THR A 51 -13.34 1.97 10.72
CA THR A 51 -12.08 2.71 10.85
C THR A 51 -11.05 1.95 11.68
N LEU A 52 -11.48 1.20 12.70
CA LEU A 52 -10.59 0.32 13.46
C LEU A 52 -9.97 -0.73 12.54
N VAL A 53 -10.79 -1.43 11.76
CA VAL A 53 -10.36 -2.50 10.86
C VAL A 53 -9.35 -1.98 9.83
N ILE A 54 -9.67 -0.88 9.15
CA ILE A 54 -8.76 -0.34 8.14
C ILE A 54 -7.48 0.23 8.75
N GLY A 55 -7.57 0.85 9.94
CA GLY A 55 -6.42 1.37 10.66
C GLY A 55 -5.44 0.26 11.05
N LEU A 56 -5.95 -0.88 11.56
CA LEU A 56 -5.14 -2.06 11.87
C LEU A 56 -4.52 -2.65 10.60
N LEU A 57 -5.31 -2.79 9.53
CA LEU A 57 -4.85 -3.34 8.26
C LEU A 57 -3.71 -2.51 7.66
N PHE A 58 -3.88 -1.18 7.58
CA PHE A 58 -2.83 -0.29 7.10
C PHE A 58 -1.59 -0.30 7.99
N THR A 59 -1.76 -0.27 9.31
CA THR A 59 -0.61 -0.32 10.23
C THR A 59 0.18 -1.61 10.04
N ALA A 60 -0.50 -2.75 9.95
CA ALA A 60 0.12 -4.05 9.75
C ALA A 60 0.82 -4.15 8.38
N MET A 61 0.12 -3.82 7.29
CA MET A 61 0.67 -3.87 5.93
C MET A 61 1.88 -2.94 5.77
N GLY A 62 1.75 -1.68 6.19
CA GLY A 62 2.82 -0.70 6.07
C GLY A 62 4.05 -1.08 6.89
N SER A 63 3.86 -1.52 8.13
CA SER A 63 4.96 -1.95 9.00
C SER A 63 5.67 -3.20 8.47
N PHE A 64 4.91 -4.17 7.97
CA PHE A 64 5.46 -5.37 7.35
C PHE A 64 6.26 -5.05 6.08
N MET A 65 5.79 -4.11 5.28
CA MET A 65 6.47 -3.66 4.06
C MET A 65 7.80 -2.96 4.37
N VAL A 66 7.86 -2.14 5.43
CA VAL A 66 9.11 -1.55 5.92
C VAL A 66 10.07 -2.65 6.39
N TYR A 67 9.60 -3.57 7.23
CA TYR A 67 10.40 -4.65 7.80
C TYR A 67 11.00 -5.58 6.72
N SER A 68 10.15 -6.08 5.83
CA SER A 68 10.55 -7.03 4.78
C SER A 68 11.55 -6.42 3.79
N ASN A 69 11.37 -5.16 3.38
CA ASN A 69 12.31 -4.49 2.50
C ASN A 69 13.65 -4.17 3.20
N ASN A 70 13.62 -3.84 4.49
CA ASN A 70 14.85 -3.62 5.24
C ASN A 70 15.69 -4.91 5.33
N ASN A 71 15.05 -6.06 5.58
CA ASN A 71 15.74 -7.35 5.54
C ASN A 71 16.28 -7.66 4.14
N ARG A 72 15.49 -7.38 3.09
CA ARG A 72 15.90 -7.61 1.70
C ARG A 72 17.15 -6.82 1.32
N ILE A 73 17.24 -5.55 1.74
CA ILE A 73 18.41 -4.70 1.49
C ILE A 73 19.67 -5.30 2.13
N ALA A 74 19.56 -5.84 3.34
CA ALA A 74 20.71 -6.42 4.06
C ALA A 74 21.29 -7.65 3.33
N GLU A 75 20.50 -8.34 2.52
CA GLU A 75 20.91 -9.55 1.79
C GLU A 75 21.42 -9.28 0.37
N PHE A 76 21.20 -8.06 -0.17
CA PHE A 76 21.51 -7.75 -1.57
C PHE A 76 22.98 -7.93 -1.93
N GLU A 77 23.91 -7.45 -1.10
CA GLU A 77 25.35 -7.58 -1.37
C GLU A 77 25.74 -9.07 -1.40
N THR A 78 25.34 -9.84 -0.38
CA THR A 78 25.63 -11.27 -0.29
C THR A 78 25.05 -12.05 -1.47
N ALA A 79 23.79 -11.80 -1.84
CA ALA A 79 23.13 -12.47 -2.96
C ALA A 79 23.78 -12.13 -4.31
N TYR A 80 24.14 -10.86 -4.51
CA TYR A 80 24.82 -10.44 -5.73
C TYR A 80 26.24 -11.05 -5.84
N GLN A 81 27.01 -11.06 -4.75
CA GLN A 81 28.36 -11.65 -4.74
C GLN A 81 28.33 -13.17 -4.94
N ALA A 82 27.29 -13.85 -4.44
CA ALA A 82 27.10 -15.28 -4.65
C ALA A 82 26.85 -15.62 -6.13
N ASN A 83 25.95 -14.90 -6.79
CA ASN A 83 25.64 -15.09 -8.21
C ASN A 83 24.98 -13.84 -8.84
N PRO A 84 25.76 -12.99 -9.55
CA PRO A 84 25.23 -11.75 -10.15
C PRO A 84 24.10 -11.98 -11.16
N THR A 85 24.20 -13.05 -11.97
CA THR A 85 23.22 -13.35 -13.03
C THR A 85 21.89 -13.80 -12.42
N GLU A 86 21.96 -14.69 -11.42
CA GLU A 86 20.77 -15.15 -10.70
C GLU A 86 20.11 -14.02 -9.92
N PHE A 87 20.89 -13.18 -9.24
CA PHE A 87 20.37 -11.99 -8.58
C PHE A 87 19.60 -11.08 -9.55
N THR A 88 20.18 -10.78 -10.70
CA THR A 88 19.57 -9.89 -11.71
C THR A 88 18.27 -10.49 -12.25
N GLN A 89 18.25 -11.79 -12.52
CA GLN A 89 17.06 -12.49 -13.02
C GLN A 89 15.96 -12.59 -11.95
N ALA A 90 16.34 -12.78 -10.69
CA ALA A 90 15.41 -12.78 -9.56
C ALA A 90 14.74 -11.42 -9.39
N GLU A 91 15.51 -10.33 -9.46
CA GLU A 91 14.98 -8.97 -9.38
C GLU A 91 14.10 -8.64 -10.59
N LYS A 92 14.49 -9.03 -11.81
CA LYS A 92 13.61 -8.91 -12.99
C LYS A 92 12.25 -9.57 -12.77
N THR A 93 12.28 -10.83 -12.31
CA THR A 93 11.07 -11.63 -12.05
C THR A 93 10.19 -10.96 -11.00
N ARG A 94 10.79 -10.35 -9.96
CA ARG A 94 10.07 -9.61 -8.92
C ARG A 94 9.34 -8.40 -9.51
N VAL A 95 10.02 -7.60 -10.33
CA VAL A 95 9.44 -6.41 -10.96
C VAL A 95 8.30 -6.78 -11.91
N GLU A 96 8.50 -7.81 -12.74
CA GLU A 96 7.48 -8.31 -13.67
C GLU A 96 6.26 -8.87 -12.93
N GLY A 97 6.49 -9.59 -11.82
CA GLY A 97 5.44 -10.08 -10.93
C GLY A 97 4.63 -8.98 -10.23
N PHE A 98 5.09 -7.73 -10.23
CA PHE A 98 4.35 -6.61 -9.64
C PHE A 98 3.50 -5.84 -10.67
N GLN A 99 3.89 -5.84 -11.95
CA GLN A 99 3.29 -4.95 -12.95
C GLN A 99 1.80 -5.20 -13.22
N PHE A 100 1.33 -6.45 -13.09
CA PHE A 100 -0.09 -6.78 -13.27
C PHE A 100 -0.98 -6.22 -12.13
N MET A 101 -0.38 -5.83 -11.00
CA MET A 101 -1.14 -5.30 -9.88
C MET A 101 -1.72 -3.93 -10.19
N TYR A 102 -1.06 -3.06 -10.97
CA TYR A 102 -1.57 -1.71 -11.25
C TYR A 102 -2.96 -1.64 -11.92
N PRO A 103 -3.28 -2.42 -12.99
CA PRO A 103 -4.65 -2.45 -13.49
C PRO A 103 -5.62 -3.10 -12.50
N THR A 104 -5.15 -4.05 -11.69
CA THR A 104 -5.95 -4.74 -10.68
C THR A 104 -6.34 -3.81 -9.53
N THR A 105 -5.39 -3.03 -9.01
CA THR A 105 -5.62 -2.03 -7.98
C THR A 105 -6.55 -0.93 -8.48
N LEU A 106 -6.41 -0.48 -9.73
CA LEU A 106 -7.33 0.48 -10.34
C LEU A 106 -8.78 -0.06 -10.41
N ALA A 107 -8.96 -1.34 -10.72
CA ALA A 107 -10.27 -1.99 -10.67
C ALA A 107 -10.82 -2.03 -9.23
N ILE A 108 -10.00 -2.38 -8.24
CA ILE A 108 -10.36 -2.38 -6.82
C ILE A 108 -10.79 -0.98 -6.38
N ILE A 109 -10.00 0.05 -6.70
CA ILE A 109 -10.30 1.46 -6.44
C ILE A 109 -11.68 1.84 -7.01
N SER A 110 -11.95 1.45 -8.25
CA SER A 110 -13.23 1.73 -8.93
C SER A 110 -14.41 1.08 -8.19
N VAL A 111 -14.24 -0.17 -7.74
CA VAL A 111 -15.25 -0.87 -6.93
C VAL A 111 -15.44 -0.18 -5.57
N CYS A 112 -14.38 0.26 -4.90
CA CYS A 112 -14.46 0.97 -3.64
C CYS A 112 -15.33 2.23 -3.73
N PHE A 113 -15.10 3.06 -4.75
CA PHE A 113 -15.91 4.27 -4.96
C PHE A 113 -17.34 3.95 -5.39
N LEU A 114 -17.54 2.93 -6.23
CA LEU A 114 -18.87 2.48 -6.62
C LEU A 114 -19.69 2.04 -5.41
N VAL A 115 -19.12 1.21 -4.53
CA VAL A 115 -19.79 0.76 -3.30
C VAL A 115 -20.13 1.94 -2.40
N ALA A 116 -19.24 2.94 -2.31
CA ALA A 116 -19.52 4.16 -1.55
C ALA A 116 -20.73 4.90 -2.11
N VAL A 117 -20.78 5.16 -3.42
CA VAL A 117 -21.92 5.82 -4.07
C VAL A 117 -23.20 5.02 -3.85
N LEU A 118 -23.18 3.71 -4.06
CA LEU A 118 -24.35 2.85 -3.87
C LEU A 118 -24.85 2.86 -2.42
N ALA A 119 -23.93 2.84 -1.44
CA ALA A 119 -24.28 2.91 -0.03
C ALA A 119 -25.03 4.21 0.31
N PHE A 120 -24.58 5.36 -0.20
CA PHE A 120 -25.22 6.64 0.07
C PHE A 120 -26.54 6.86 -0.70
N VAL A 121 -26.64 6.35 -1.94
CA VAL A 121 -27.84 6.53 -2.77
C VAL A 121 -28.97 5.58 -2.34
N PHE A 122 -28.66 4.32 -2.05
CA PHE A 122 -29.67 3.27 -1.88
C PHE A 122 -29.91 2.81 -0.44
N SER A 123 -29.07 3.22 0.52
CA SER A 123 -29.21 2.81 1.91
C SER A 123 -29.41 4.01 2.85
N LYS A 124 -30.26 3.81 3.86
CA LYS A 124 -30.36 4.72 5.03
C LYS A 124 -29.61 4.18 6.25
N ASN A 125 -28.98 3.00 6.14
CA ASN A 125 -28.29 2.35 7.24
C ASN A 125 -26.92 3.03 7.49
N PRO A 126 -26.69 3.64 8.66
CA PRO A 126 -25.44 4.32 8.98
C PRO A 126 -24.19 3.43 8.84
N ASN A 127 -24.32 2.11 9.08
CA ASN A 127 -23.20 1.19 8.93
C ASN A 127 -22.78 1.02 7.46
N PHE A 128 -23.74 1.04 6.52
CA PHE A 128 -23.43 0.98 5.09
C PHE A 128 -22.71 2.25 4.63
N HIS A 129 -23.15 3.42 5.12
CA HIS A 129 -22.45 4.68 4.86
C HIS A 129 -21.03 4.67 5.42
N ALA A 130 -20.84 4.17 6.64
CA ALA A 130 -19.53 4.05 7.27
C ALA A 130 -18.57 3.14 6.46
N ILE A 131 -19.06 2.00 5.96
CA ILE A 131 -18.29 1.13 5.07
C ILE A 131 -17.93 1.87 3.77
N GLY A 132 -18.89 2.56 3.14
CA GLY A 132 -18.64 3.35 1.94
C GLY A 132 -17.58 4.44 2.13
N ILE A 133 -17.62 5.15 3.27
CA ILE A 133 -16.61 6.16 3.63
C ILE A 133 -15.23 5.51 3.74
N VAL A 134 -15.10 4.43 4.51
CA VAL A 134 -13.81 3.75 4.72
C VAL A 134 -13.25 3.16 3.43
N LEU A 135 -14.09 2.58 2.57
CA LEU A 135 -13.69 2.12 1.25
C LEU A 135 -13.22 3.28 0.36
N SER A 136 -13.84 4.46 0.46
CA SER A 136 -13.39 5.65 -0.28
C SER A 136 -12.01 6.10 0.20
N VAL A 137 -11.77 6.14 1.51
CA VAL A 137 -10.45 6.44 2.08
C VAL A 137 -9.41 5.42 1.63
N PHE A 138 -9.77 4.14 1.62
CA PHE A 138 -8.92 3.07 1.10
C PHE A 138 -8.58 3.26 -0.38
N GLY A 139 -9.57 3.55 -1.22
CA GLY A 139 -9.38 3.81 -2.65
C GLY A 139 -8.48 5.04 -2.91
N VAL A 140 -8.65 6.12 -2.16
CA VAL A 140 -7.78 7.31 -2.24
C VAL A 140 -6.34 6.96 -1.87
N ALA A 141 -6.14 6.21 -0.77
CA ALA A 141 -4.82 5.78 -0.35
C ALA A 141 -4.13 4.93 -1.43
N LEU A 142 -4.85 3.99 -2.03
CA LEU A 142 -4.33 3.17 -3.13
C LEU A 142 -3.90 4.01 -4.34
N ILE A 143 -4.73 4.97 -4.79
CA ILE A 143 -4.36 5.84 -5.93
C ILE A 143 -3.07 6.61 -5.64
N ILE A 144 -2.95 7.18 -4.43
CA ILE A 144 -1.78 7.98 -4.05
C ILE A 144 -0.51 7.11 -4.07
N ILE A 145 -0.56 5.93 -3.48
CA ILE A 145 0.58 5.01 -3.44
C ILE A 145 0.94 4.53 -4.85
N ASP A 146 -0.05 4.05 -5.61
CA ASP A 146 0.17 3.53 -6.96
C ASP A 146 0.79 4.58 -7.90
N TYR A 147 0.44 5.86 -7.73
CA TYR A 147 0.91 6.94 -8.59
C TYR A 147 2.45 6.97 -8.70
N PHE A 148 3.14 6.99 -7.56
CA PHE A 148 4.61 7.04 -7.54
C PHE A 148 5.25 5.65 -7.46
N SER A 149 4.54 4.64 -6.95
CA SER A 149 5.00 3.24 -6.98
C SER A 149 5.22 2.76 -8.42
N LYS A 150 4.27 3.08 -9.31
CA LYS A 150 4.32 2.73 -10.73
C LYS A 150 5.50 3.34 -11.46
N GLU A 151 5.73 4.63 -11.26
CA GLU A 151 6.85 5.35 -11.87
C GLU A 151 8.19 4.75 -11.42
N ARG A 152 8.39 4.59 -10.11
CA ARG A 152 9.60 3.95 -9.56
C ARG A 152 9.78 2.53 -10.10
N GLY A 153 8.67 1.80 -10.17
CA GLY A 153 8.55 0.47 -10.75
C GLY A 153 9.11 0.37 -12.17
N GLN A 154 8.79 1.36 -13.00
CA GLN A 154 9.24 1.41 -14.38
C GLN A 154 10.71 1.80 -14.49
N ILE A 155 11.15 2.80 -13.72
CA ILE A 155 12.55 3.29 -13.74
C ILE A 155 13.54 2.16 -13.46
N TYR A 156 13.33 1.38 -12.40
CA TYR A 156 14.24 0.27 -12.07
C TYR A 156 14.12 -0.91 -13.04
N TYR A 157 12.93 -1.17 -13.59
CA TYR A 157 12.79 -2.21 -14.61
C TYR A 157 13.68 -1.91 -15.82
N GLU A 158 13.71 -0.65 -16.25
CA GLU A 158 14.61 -0.20 -17.32
C GLU A 158 16.09 -0.29 -16.90
N HIS A 159 16.44 0.02 -15.65
CA HIS A 159 17.79 -0.23 -15.15
C HIS A 159 18.18 -1.73 -15.21
N ILE A 160 17.28 -2.64 -14.85
CA ILE A 160 17.52 -4.09 -14.93
C ILE A 160 17.70 -4.52 -16.39
N LYS A 161 16.83 -4.09 -17.30
CA LYS A 161 16.94 -4.46 -18.72
C LYS A 161 18.22 -3.99 -19.37
N ASN A 162 18.67 -2.77 -19.05
CA ASN A 162 19.91 -2.21 -19.59
C ASN A 162 21.17 -2.84 -18.97
N TYR A 163 21.01 -3.55 -17.85
CA TYR A 163 22.09 -4.27 -17.19
C TYR A 163 22.30 -5.70 -17.74
N LEU A 164 21.23 -6.29 -18.28
CA LEU A 164 21.22 -7.60 -18.95
C LEU A 164 21.74 -7.50 -20.39
#